data_AF-A0A7T8HM95-F1
#
_entry.id   AF-A0A7T8HM95-F1
#
_cell.length_a   1.000
_cell.length_b   1.000
_cell.length_c   1.000
_cell.angle_alpha   90.00
_cell.angle_beta   90.00
_cell.angle_gamma   90.00
#
_symmetry.space_group_name_H-M   'P 1'
#
loop_
_entity.id
_entity.type
_entity.pdbx_description
1 polymer ?
#
loop_
_entity_poly.entity_id
_entity_poly.type
_entity_poly.pdbx_seq_one_letter_code
_entity_poly.pdbx_strand_id
1 'polypeptide(L)'
;MRSNAKLRPDLMSLDVQTVWIELALSTYSVLVGGVYREWNSSEPGSVLTERDRLDVILDQAKSATGTSKRVLILGDFNLDTLRHNNRSYSRRSFLQILSDGIKDASIDYATTKATWKSY
;
A
#
# COMPACT_ATOMS: atom_id res chain seq x y z
N MET A 1 16.01 26.68 -4.29
CA MET A 1 15.93 25.30 -4.82
C MET A 1 14.47 24.99 -5.09
N ARG A 2 14.06 24.66 -6.32
CA ARG A 2 12.76 24.02 -6.54
C ARG A 2 12.89 22.58 -6.04
N SER A 3 12.01 22.14 -5.15
CA SER A 3 11.99 20.74 -4.74
C SER A 3 11.60 19.89 -5.96
N ASN A 4 12.39 18.86 -6.27
CA ASN A 4 12.04 17.85 -7.26
C ASN A 4 11.04 16.82 -6.68
N ALA A 5 10.34 17.20 -5.61
CA ALA A 5 9.39 16.38 -4.88
C ALA A 5 8.13 17.21 -4.63
N LYS A 6 6.97 16.62 -4.95
CA LYS A 6 5.65 17.20 -4.76
C LYS A 6 4.77 16.21 -3.99
N LEU A 7 4.18 16.65 -2.89
CA LEU A 7 3.20 15.84 -2.15
C LEU A 7 1.92 15.66 -3.00
N ARG A 8 1.30 14.47 -2.93
CA ARG A 8 0.06 14.12 -3.63
C ARG A 8 -1.08 13.84 -2.63
N PRO A 9 -1.58 14.86 -1.92
CA PRO A 9 -2.67 14.69 -0.96
C PRO A 9 -3.99 14.28 -1.60
N ASP A 10 -4.15 14.49 -2.90
CA ASP A 10 -5.27 13.98 -3.69
C ASP A 10 -5.33 12.44 -3.74
N LEU A 11 -4.22 11.75 -3.45
CA LEU A 11 -4.15 10.29 -3.36
C LEU A 11 -4.16 9.79 -1.91
N MET A 12 -4.22 10.68 -0.90
CA MET A 12 -4.16 10.31 0.51
C MET A 12 -5.55 10.33 1.14
N SER A 13 -5.75 9.49 2.16
CA SER A 13 -6.90 9.54 3.06
C SER A 13 -6.41 9.62 4.49
N LEU A 14 -7.15 10.30 5.36
CA LEU A 14 -6.92 10.31 6.80
C LEU A 14 -7.22 8.95 7.46
N ASP A 15 -7.90 8.05 6.74
CA ASP A 15 -8.30 6.74 7.23
C ASP A 15 -7.16 5.70 7.30
N VAL A 16 -6.05 5.98 6.61
CA VAL A 16 -4.91 5.06 6.45
C VAL A 16 -3.59 5.82 6.53
N GLN A 17 -2.56 5.16 7.06
CA GLN A 17 -1.23 5.75 7.13
C GLN A 17 -0.49 5.53 5.80
N THR A 18 -0.77 6.41 4.84
CA THR A 18 -0.08 6.45 3.56
C THR A 18 0.50 7.83 3.27
N VAL A 19 1.59 7.86 2.50
CA VAL A 19 2.17 9.09 1.96
C VAL A 19 2.43 8.92 0.48
N TRP A 20 2.00 9.89 -0.32
CA TRP A 20 2.23 9.89 -1.77
C TRP A 20 3.06 11.10 -2.17
N ILE A 21 4.18 10.85 -2.85
CA ILE A 21 5.10 11.88 -3.33
C ILE A 21 5.39 11.63 -4.80
N GLU A 22 5.22 12.64 -5.62
CA GLU A 22 5.70 12.65 -6.99
C GLU A 22 7.11 13.22 -7.05
N LEU A 23 8.05 12.42 -7.53
CA LEU A 23 9.44 12.80 -7.75
C LEU A 23 9.67 13.12 -9.22
N ALA A 24 10.01 14.36 -9.52
CA ALA A 24 10.39 14.80 -10.86
C ALA A 24 11.87 14.51 -11.10
N LEU A 25 12.16 13.61 -12.02
CA LEU A 25 13.50 13.35 -12.54
C LEU A 25 13.70 14.14 -13.84
N SER A 26 14.90 14.09 -14.41
CA SER A 26 15.27 14.91 -15.58
C SER A 26 14.37 14.71 -16.80
N THR A 27 13.81 13.50 -16.99
CA THR A 27 13.06 13.12 -18.19
C THR A 27 11.70 12.47 -17.90
N TYR A 28 11.41 12.18 -16.63
CA TYR A 28 10.14 11.58 -16.21
C TYR A 28 9.86 11.86 -14.74
N SER A 29 8.61 11.67 -14.32
CA SER A 29 8.27 11.57 -12.91
C SER A 29 8.04 10.12 -12.48
N VAL A 30 8.26 9.87 -11.20
CA VAL A 30 7.90 8.63 -10.51
C VAL A 30 7.00 8.99 -9.34
N LEU A 31 5.88 8.30 -9.22
CA LEU A 31 4.98 8.43 -8.09
C LEU A 31 5.34 7.37 -7.05
N VAL A 32 5.71 7.81 -5.85
CA VAL A 32 6.13 6.94 -4.75
C VAL A 32 5.07 6.97 -3.66
N GLY A 33 4.53 5.79 -3.34
CA GLY A 33 3.63 5.56 -2.22
C GLY A 33 4.36 4.86 -1.07
N GLY A 34 4.37 5.46 0.10
CA GLY A 34 4.75 4.83 1.35
C GLY A 34 3.51 4.33 2.09
N VAL A 35 3.54 3.10 2.58
CA VAL A 35 2.43 2.46 3.31
C VAL A 35 2.92 1.94 4.65
N TYR A 36 2.16 2.21 5.71
CA TYR A 36 2.28 1.47 6.96
C TYR A 36 0.88 1.07 7.41
N ARG A 37 0.59 -0.23 7.46
CA ARG A 37 -0.72 -0.75 7.86
C ARG A 37 -0.59 -1.44 9.20
N GLU A 38 -1.09 -0.81 10.25
CA GLU A 38 -1.16 -1.44 11.57
C GLU A 38 -2.29 -2.46 11.65
N TRP A 39 -2.18 -3.39 12.60
CA TRP A 39 -3.28 -4.25 13.01
C TRP A 39 -3.95 -3.65 14.23
N ASN A 40 -5.25 -3.37 14.15
CA ASN A 40 -6.01 -2.71 15.21
C ASN A 40 -5.45 -1.33 15.56
N SER A 41 -5.34 -0.41 14.59
CA SER A 41 -5.25 0.99 15.00
C SER A 41 -6.58 1.38 15.63
N SER A 42 -6.62 1.28 16.95
CA SER A 42 -7.61 1.92 17.81
C SER A 42 -7.37 3.42 17.79
N GLU A 43 -7.38 4.03 16.61
CA GLU A 43 -7.46 5.48 16.52
C GLU A 43 -8.85 5.90 17.00
N PRO A 44 -8.95 6.76 18.03
CA PRO A 44 -10.23 7.22 18.54
C PRO A 44 -11.05 7.86 17.40
N GLY A 45 -12.17 7.22 17.02
CA GLY A 45 -13.08 7.72 15.99
C GLY A 45 -13.03 7.02 14.63
N SER A 46 -12.09 6.09 14.40
CA SER A 46 -12.07 5.31 13.15
C SER A 46 -13.11 4.18 13.21
N VAL A 47 -14.12 4.26 12.35
CA VAL A 47 -15.20 3.25 12.23
C VAL A 47 -14.81 2.12 11.25
N LEU A 48 -13.69 2.30 10.55
CA LEU A 48 -13.25 1.39 9.50
C LEU A 48 -12.62 0.13 10.07
N THR A 49 -13.02 -1.00 9.51
CA THR A 49 -12.40 -2.28 9.81
C THR A 49 -11.01 -2.36 9.17
N GLU A 50 -10.21 -3.32 9.63
CA GLU A 50 -8.93 -3.67 9.01
C GLU A 50 -9.04 -3.97 7.51
N ARG A 51 -10.22 -4.46 7.08
CA ARG A 51 -10.51 -4.74 5.68
C ARG A 51 -10.71 -3.45 4.90
N ASP A 52 -11.54 -2.55 5.41
CA ASP A 52 -11.84 -1.29 4.74
C ASP A 52 -10.55 -0.46 4.55
N ARG A 53 -9.65 -0.47 5.53
CA ARG A 53 -8.34 0.18 5.42
C ARG A 53 -7.47 -0.41 4.32
N LEU A 54 -7.47 -1.74 4.17
CA LEU A 54 -6.75 -2.38 3.07
C LEU A 54 -7.37 -2.00 1.72
N ASP A 55 -8.69 -1.98 1.63
CA ASP A 55 -9.41 -1.58 0.41
C ASP A 55 -9.09 -0.12 0.04
N VAL A 56 -9.06 0.81 1.00
CA VAL A 56 -8.63 2.20 0.78
C VAL A 56 -7.21 2.28 0.23
N ILE A 57 -6.25 1.51 0.78
CA ILE A 57 -4.87 1.50 0.27
C ILE A 57 -4.83 1.00 -1.19
N LEU A 58 -5.62 -0.01 -1.53
CA LEU A 58 -5.69 -0.57 -2.88
C LEU A 58 -6.36 0.39 -3.88
N ASP A 59 -7.36 1.16 -3.44
CA ASP A 59 -7.99 2.20 -4.25
C ASP A 59 -7.03 3.38 -4.50
N GLN A 60 -6.20 3.74 -3.52
CA GLN A 60 -5.11 4.69 -3.73
C GLN A 60 -4.09 4.17 -4.75
N ALA A 61 -3.75 2.88 -4.70
CA ALA A 61 -2.86 2.25 -5.67
C ALA A 61 -3.45 2.28 -7.09
N LYS A 62 -4.74 1.96 -7.26
CA LYS A 62 -5.46 2.06 -8.55
C LYS A 62 -5.49 3.50 -9.08
N SER A 63 -5.74 4.48 -8.21
CA SER A 63 -5.74 5.90 -8.57
C SER A 63 -4.35 6.40 -8.97
N ALA A 64 -3.31 5.93 -8.27
CA ALA A 64 -1.92 6.23 -8.59
C ALA A 64 -1.52 5.70 -9.98
N THR A 65 -1.85 4.43 -10.29
CA THR A 65 -1.52 3.84 -11.60
C THR A 65 -2.38 4.38 -12.74
N GLY A 66 -3.58 4.90 -12.45
CA GLY A 66 -4.38 5.65 -13.41
C GLY A 66 -3.81 7.03 -13.78
N THR A 67 -3.01 7.65 -12.90
CA THR A 67 -2.44 8.99 -13.12
C THR A 67 -0.97 8.98 -13.52
N SER A 68 -0.23 7.89 -13.25
CA SER A 68 1.18 7.75 -13.61
C SER A 68 1.51 6.35 -14.12
N LYS A 69 2.33 6.28 -15.16
CA LYS A 69 2.87 5.01 -15.68
C LYS A 69 4.00 4.44 -14.81
N ARG A 70 4.57 5.23 -13.89
CA ARG A 70 5.70 4.84 -13.05
C ARG A 70 5.31 5.03 -11.60
N VAL A 71 4.80 3.96 -11.00
CA VAL A 71 4.37 3.93 -9.61
C VAL A 71 5.23 2.95 -8.84
N LEU A 72 5.70 3.37 -7.67
CA LEU A 72 6.42 2.53 -6.73
C LEU A 72 5.69 2.58 -5.39
N ILE A 73 5.23 1.44 -4.89
CA ILE A 73 4.59 1.34 -3.58
C ILE A 73 5.51 0.53 -2.67
N LEU A 74 5.87 1.11 -1.52
CA LEU A 74 6.78 0.54 -0.56
C LEU A 74 6.16 0.60 0.83
N GLY A 75 6.53 -0.36 1.68
CA GLY A 75 6.23 -0.30 3.09
C GLY A 75 5.73 -1.61 3.66
N ASP A 76 5.08 -1.52 4.81
CA ASP A 76 4.68 -2.68 5.60
C ASP A 76 3.16 -2.82 5.63
N PHE A 77 2.67 -3.79 4.86
CA PHE A 77 1.26 -4.21 4.89
C PHE A 77 0.97 -5.16 6.06
N ASN A 78 2.01 -5.57 6.78
CA ASN A 78 1.91 -6.37 7.99
C ASN A 78 1.32 -7.77 7.71
N LEU A 79 1.56 -8.25 6.48
CA LEU A 79 1.07 -9.49 5.90
C LEU A 79 2.24 -10.34 5.38
N ASP A 80 2.27 -11.62 5.76
CA ASP A 80 3.28 -12.57 5.26
C ASP A 80 2.86 -13.15 3.90
N THR A 81 3.29 -12.54 2.81
CA THR A 81 2.94 -12.95 1.43
C THR A 81 3.43 -14.35 1.06
N LEU A 82 4.41 -14.90 1.77
CA LEU A 82 4.89 -16.26 1.57
C LEU A 82 3.90 -17.32 2.09
N ARG A 83 2.93 -16.93 2.93
CA ARG A 83 1.93 -17.83 3.53
C ARG A 83 0.63 -17.97 2.72
N HIS A 84 0.58 -17.57 1.45
CA HIS A 84 -0.64 -17.66 0.63
C HIS A 84 -1.28 -19.07 0.59
N ASN A 85 -0.44 -20.13 0.59
CA ASN A 85 -0.89 -21.53 0.60
C ASN A 85 -1.14 -22.10 2.01
N ASN A 86 -0.82 -21.36 3.08
CA ASN A 86 -1.02 -21.83 4.44
C ASN A 86 -2.48 -21.62 4.86
N ARG A 87 -3.28 -22.69 4.89
CA ARG A 87 -4.69 -22.66 5.28
C ARG A 87 -4.92 -22.25 6.74
N SER A 88 -3.93 -22.46 7.61
CA SER A 88 -3.98 -22.10 9.03
C SER A 88 -3.53 -20.66 9.29
N TYR A 89 -3.14 -19.91 8.26
CA TYR A 89 -2.79 -18.50 8.42
C TYR A 89 -4.06 -17.67 8.65
N SER A 90 -4.20 -17.15 9.87
CA SER A 90 -5.39 -16.40 10.32
C SER A 90 -5.71 -15.18 9.45
N ARG A 91 -4.74 -14.64 8.71
CA ARG A 91 -4.90 -13.45 7.84
C ARG A 91 -4.90 -13.80 6.36
N ARG A 92 -5.17 -15.07 6.00
CA ARG A 92 -5.19 -15.52 4.60
C ARG A 92 -6.19 -14.76 3.73
N SER A 93 -7.34 -14.37 4.28
CA SER A 93 -8.33 -13.56 3.56
C SER A 93 -7.76 -12.20 3.13
N PHE A 94 -7.00 -11.53 3.99
CA PHE A 94 -6.35 -10.25 3.68
C PHE A 94 -5.24 -10.41 2.65
N LEU A 95 -4.49 -11.53 2.66
CA LEU A 95 -3.54 -11.83 1.58
C LEU A 95 -4.22 -11.98 0.23
N GLN A 96 -5.40 -12.62 0.20
CA GLN A 96 -6.15 -12.77 -1.03
C GLN A 96 -6.58 -11.40 -1.57
N ILE A 97 -7.14 -10.54 -0.70
CA ILE A 97 -7.53 -9.17 -1.04
C ILE A 97 -6.33 -8.37 -1.57
N LEU A 98 -5.19 -8.40 -0.87
CA LEU A 98 -3.97 -7.74 -1.30
C LEU A 98 -3.49 -8.26 -2.67
N SER A 99 -3.48 -9.57 -2.87
CA SER A 99 -3.07 -10.19 -4.14
C SER A 99 -3.99 -9.76 -5.29
N ASP A 100 -5.29 -9.72 -5.07
CA ASP A 100 -6.25 -9.36 -6.10
C ASP A 100 -6.18 -7.86 -6.43
N GLY A 101 -6.09 -7.01 -5.41
CA GLY A 101 -5.94 -5.57 -5.61
C GLY A 101 -4.62 -5.16 -6.29
N ILE A 102 -3.51 -5.86 -6.00
CA ILE A 102 -2.23 -5.66 -6.70
C ILE A 102 -2.39 -5.98 -8.20
N LYS A 103 -3.06 -7.08 -8.54
CA LYS A 103 -3.32 -7.46 -9.94
C LYS A 103 -4.23 -6.45 -10.62
N ASP A 104 -5.32 -6.04 -9.97
CA ASP A 104 -6.25 -5.06 -10.52
C ASP A 104 -5.58 -3.70 -10.76
N ALA A 105 -4.66 -3.30 -9.89
CA ALA A 105 -3.89 -2.07 -10.04
C ALA A 105 -2.78 -2.18 -11.11
N SER A 106 -2.59 -3.36 -11.71
CA SER A 106 -1.50 -3.68 -12.64
C SER A 106 -0.10 -3.41 -12.04
N ILE A 107 0.08 -3.78 -10.78
CA ILE A 107 1.34 -3.63 -10.04
C ILE A 107 2.03 -4.97 -9.93
N ASP A 108 3.34 -5.00 -10.16
CA ASP A 108 4.16 -6.17 -9.86
C ASP A 108 4.60 -6.16 -8.40
N TYR A 109 4.36 -7.26 -7.69
CA TYR A 109 4.81 -7.43 -6.32
C TYR A 109 6.25 -7.96 -6.26
N ALA A 110 7.17 -7.11 -5.80
CA ALA A 110 8.52 -7.54 -5.48
C ALA A 110 8.56 -8.18 -4.09
N THR A 111 8.86 -9.48 -4.02
CA THR A 111 8.95 -10.19 -2.75
C THR A 111 10.16 -9.71 -1.95
N THR A 112 9.91 -9.22 -0.74
CA THR A 112 10.95 -8.95 0.25
C THR A 112 11.10 -10.17 1.16
N LYS A 113 12.31 -10.40 1.70
CA LYS A 113 12.50 -11.42 2.75
C LYS A 113 11.70 -11.00 3.99
N ALA A 114 11.21 -11.98 4.76
CA ALA A 114 10.53 -11.71 6.01
C ALA A 114 11.39 -10.80 6.90
N THR A 115 10.85 -9.62 7.22
CA THR A 115 11.49 -8.62 8.09
C THR A 115 11.26 -8.95 9.57
N TRP A 116 10.24 -9.74 9.88
CA TRP A 116 9.93 -10.25 11.22
C TRP A 116 9.24 -11.63 11.13
N LYS A 117 9.50 -12.53 12.10
CA LYS A 117 8.78 -13.80 12.25
C LYS A 117 8.06 -13.81 13.60
N SER A 118 6.72 -13.74 13.58
CA SER A 118 5.93 -14.01 14.78
C SER A 118 5.87 -15.53 15.01
N TYR A 119 6.29 -15.96 16.20
CA TYR A 119 6.11 -17.33 16.70
C TYR A 119 4.67 -17.56 17.16
#